data_AF-A0A6B2LPH7-F1
#
_entry.id   AF-A0A6B2LPH7-F1
#
_cell.length_a   1.000
_cell.length_b   1.000
_cell.length_c   1.000
_cell.angle_alpha   90.00
_cell.angle_beta   90.00
_cell.angle_gamma   90.00
#
_symmetry.space_group_name_H-M   'P 1'
#
loop_
_entity.id
_entity.type
_entity.pdbx_description
1 polymer ?
#
loop_
_entity_poly.entity_id
_entity_poly.type
_entity_poly.pdbx_seq_one_letter_code
_entity_poly.pdbx_strand_id
1 'polypeptide(L)'
;MSGLTPGKHGFHIHQWGDLREGCTTAGPHFNPFGKNHGGPSEGDRHVGDLGNVVAGADGKAELDVEDKQVSLFGENSVIGRAVVVHADEDDLGKGGHSDSLTTGHAGGRIACGIIGVGNF
;
A
#
# COMPACT_ATOMS: atom_id res chain seq x y z
N MET A 1 3.59 -11.00 7.84
CA MET A 1 2.16 -11.24 7.51
C MET A 1 1.94 -12.72 7.22
N SER A 2 0.75 -13.26 7.50
CA SER A 2 0.42 -14.67 7.24
C SER A 2 -1.01 -14.83 6.71
N GLY A 3 -1.28 -15.93 6.02
CA GLY A 3 -2.61 -16.23 5.45
C GLY A 3 -2.81 -15.65 4.04
N LEU A 4 -1.73 -15.29 3.36
CA LEU A 4 -1.75 -14.84 1.96
C LEU A 4 -1.73 -16.04 1.01
N THR A 5 -2.23 -15.86 -0.21
CA THR A 5 -1.93 -16.80 -1.30
C THR A 5 -0.45 -16.70 -1.67
N PRO A 6 0.21 -17.77 -2.14
CA PRO A 6 1.59 -17.66 -2.61
C PRO A 6 1.70 -16.70 -3.80
N GLY A 7 2.68 -15.80 -3.79
CA GLY A 7 2.90 -14.82 -4.86
C GLY A 7 3.08 -13.39 -4.36
N LYS A 8 2.96 -12.44 -5.29
CA LYS A 8 3.07 -11.01 -5.00
C LYS A 8 1.70 -10.43 -4.63
N HIS A 9 1.72 -9.50 -3.69
CA HIS A 9 0.55 -8.78 -3.23
C HIS A 9 0.86 -7.29 -3.11
N GLY A 10 0.03 -6.44 -3.72
CA GLY A 10 0.15 -4.99 -3.59
C GLY A 10 0.11 -4.53 -2.13
N PHE A 11 0.93 -3.55 -1.78
CA PHE A 11 1.09 -3.06 -0.42
C PHE A 11 1.18 -1.54 -0.42
N HIS A 12 0.17 -0.92 0.18
CA HIS A 12 -0.02 0.52 0.05
C HIS A 12 -0.39 1.17 1.38
N ILE A 13 -0.02 2.43 1.54
CA ILE A 13 -0.59 3.31 2.56
C ILE A 13 -1.77 4.06 1.91
N HIS A 14 -2.95 3.91 2.49
CA HIS A 14 -4.18 4.55 2.07
C HIS A 14 -4.46 5.83 2.87
N GLN A 15 -5.21 6.74 2.26
CA GLN A 15 -5.40 8.11 2.74
C GLN A 15 -5.92 8.19 4.17
N TRP A 16 -6.90 7.35 4.54
CA TRP A 16 -7.62 7.45 5.79
C TRP A 16 -7.33 6.27 6.71
N GLY A 17 -7.10 6.55 8.00
CA GLY A 17 -7.17 5.54 9.07
C GLY A 17 -8.60 5.28 9.51
N ASP A 18 -9.53 5.12 8.56
CA ASP A 18 -10.93 4.82 8.83
C ASP A 18 -11.26 3.40 8.42
N LEU A 19 -11.49 2.53 9.41
CA LEU A 19 -11.77 1.11 9.21
C LEU A 19 -13.19 0.71 9.63
N ARG A 20 -14.13 1.67 9.72
CA ARG A 20 -15.51 1.41 10.18
C ARG A 20 -16.26 0.43 9.28
N GLU A 21 -15.94 0.38 7.99
CA GLU A 21 -16.48 -0.59 7.03
C GLU A 21 -15.37 -1.50 6.48
N GLY A 22 -14.45 -1.90 7.37
CA GLY A 22 -13.26 -2.64 6.99
C GLY A 22 -12.30 -1.81 6.15
N CYS A 23 -11.56 -2.46 5.24
CA CYS A 23 -10.51 -1.78 4.49
C CYS A 23 -11.03 -0.84 3.41
N THR A 24 -12.31 -0.90 3.05
CA THR A 24 -12.92 -0.05 2.01
C THR A 24 -12.84 1.43 2.38
N THR A 25 -13.14 1.77 3.63
CA THR A 25 -13.15 3.15 4.13
C THR A 25 -11.76 3.74 4.34
N ALA A 26 -10.68 2.97 4.12
CA ALA A 26 -9.32 3.52 4.09
C ALA A 26 -9.09 4.49 2.91
N GLY A 27 -9.96 4.42 1.88
CA GLY A 27 -9.94 5.38 0.76
C GLY A 27 -8.94 5.05 -0.34
N PRO A 28 -8.52 6.04 -1.16
CA PRO A 28 -7.49 5.85 -2.19
C PRO A 28 -6.10 5.72 -1.55
N HIS A 29 -5.08 5.49 -2.36
CA HIS A 29 -3.69 5.56 -1.90
C HIS A 29 -3.40 6.98 -1.37
N PHE A 30 -2.49 7.08 -0.40
CA PHE A 30 -2.06 8.36 0.13
C PHE A 30 -1.25 9.13 -0.94
N ASN A 31 -1.87 10.17 -1.51
CA ASN A 31 -1.32 10.94 -2.62
C ASN A 31 -1.43 12.46 -2.37
N PRO A 32 -0.59 13.02 -1.49
CA PRO A 32 -0.64 14.45 -1.17
C PRO A 32 -0.20 15.35 -2.33
N PHE A 33 0.45 14.80 -3.35
CA PHE A 33 1.03 15.54 -4.47
C PHE A 33 0.27 15.39 -5.79
N GLY A 34 -0.84 14.65 -5.81
CA GLY A 34 -1.64 14.44 -7.01
C GLY A 34 -0.90 13.74 -8.16
N LYS A 35 0.05 12.85 -7.84
CA LYS A 35 0.82 12.07 -8.81
C LYS A 35 0.03 10.89 -9.34
N ASN A 36 0.53 10.25 -10.40
CA ASN A 36 0.04 8.93 -10.80
C ASN A 36 0.56 7.86 -9.83
N HIS A 37 -0.09 6.70 -9.81
CA HIS A 37 0.43 5.51 -9.16
C HIS A 37 1.70 5.01 -9.86
N GLY A 38 2.64 4.48 -9.08
CA GLY A 38 3.86 3.88 -9.61
C GLY A 38 4.61 3.04 -8.58
N GLY A 39 5.63 2.30 -9.04
CA GLY A 39 6.46 1.47 -8.16
C GLY A 39 7.36 2.28 -7.22
N PRO A 40 7.86 1.67 -6.12
CA PRO A 40 8.53 2.39 -5.05
C PRO A 40 9.86 3.07 -5.45
N SER A 41 10.51 2.59 -6.51
CA SER A 41 11.73 3.21 -7.06
C SER A 41 11.47 4.40 -7.97
N GLU A 42 10.21 4.67 -8.35
CA GLU A 42 9.86 5.72 -9.29
C GLU A 42 9.76 7.08 -8.58
N GLY A 43 10.19 8.15 -9.26
CA GLY A 43 10.01 9.51 -8.76
C GLY A 43 8.57 10.02 -8.88
N ASP A 44 7.85 9.54 -9.89
CA ASP A 44 6.42 9.78 -10.09
C ASP A 44 5.63 8.57 -9.58
N ARG A 45 5.14 8.67 -8.34
CA ARG A 45 4.31 7.69 -7.65
C ARG A 45 3.51 8.38 -6.56
N HIS A 46 2.49 7.72 -6.01
CA HIS A 46 1.91 8.15 -4.76
C HIS A 46 2.91 7.95 -3.61
N VAL A 47 2.79 8.78 -2.57
CA VAL A 47 3.61 8.61 -1.35
C VAL A 47 3.35 7.24 -0.72
N GLY A 48 2.09 6.80 -0.75
CA GLY A 48 1.68 5.51 -0.20
C GLY A 48 2.04 4.27 -1.03
N ASP A 49 2.63 4.40 -2.22
CA ASP A 49 2.92 3.25 -3.08
C ASP A 49 4.19 2.50 -2.64
N LEU A 50 4.07 1.36 -1.94
CA LEU A 50 5.22 0.58 -1.47
C LEU A 50 5.50 -0.67 -2.33
N GLY A 51 4.75 -0.83 -3.43
CA GLY A 51 4.90 -1.92 -4.38
C GLY A 51 4.31 -3.23 -3.86
N ASN A 52 5.09 -4.31 -3.91
CA ASN A 52 4.60 -5.64 -3.59
C ASN A 52 5.33 -6.26 -2.38
N VAL A 53 4.57 -6.97 -1.55
CA VAL A 53 5.10 -8.00 -0.63
C VAL A 53 5.11 -9.34 -1.38
N VAL A 54 6.03 -10.24 -1.02
CA VAL A 54 6.05 -11.61 -1.56
C VAL A 54 5.70 -12.62 -0.47
N ALA A 55 4.63 -13.36 -0.70
CA ALA A 55 4.22 -14.47 0.14
C ALA A 55 4.79 -15.80 -0.37
N GLY A 56 5.41 -16.57 0.52
CA GLY A 56 5.91 -17.92 0.25
C GLY A 56 4.79 -18.95 0.12
N ALA A 57 5.16 -20.21 -0.15
CA ALA A 57 4.22 -21.32 -0.27
C ALA A 57 3.44 -21.62 1.03
N ASP A 58 3.96 -21.19 2.18
CA ASP A 58 3.31 -21.29 3.49
C ASP A 58 2.35 -20.11 3.77
N GLY A 59 2.15 -19.23 2.78
CA GLY A 59 1.29 -18.05 2.87
C GLY A 59 1.82 -16.95 3.79
N LYS A 60 3.12 -16.98 4.13
CA LYS A 60 3.77 -15.95 4.92
C LYS A 60 4.57 -15.00 4.04
N ALA A 61 4.51 -13.73 4.40
CA ALA A 61 5.32 -12.67 3.81
C ALA A 61 6.05 -11.90 4.90
N GLU A 62 7.35 -11.73 4.71
CA GLU A 62 8.17 -10.78 5.46
C GLU A 62 8.40 -9.55 4.59
N LEU A 63 8.37 -8.39 5.22
CA LEU A 63 8.55 -7.11 4.55
C LEU A 63 9.65 -6.35 5.28
N ASP A 64 10.71 -6.05 4.55
CA ASP A 64 11.79 -5.16 4.96
C ASP A 64 11.96 -4.12 3.84
N VAL A 65 11.57 -2.87 4.12
CA VAL A 65 11.50 -1.80 3.12
C VAL A 65 12.07 -0.52 3.72
N GLU A 66 12.96 0.11 2.96
CA GLU A 66 13.39 1.48 3.16
C GLU A 66 12.71 2.36 2.08
N ASP A 67 12.02 3.41 2.50
CA ASP A 67 11.31 4.31 1.61
C ASP A 67 11.69 5.78 1.89
N LYS A 68 11.83 6.57 0.82
CA LYS A 68 12.29 7.98 0.90
C LYS A 68 11.16 9.00 0.80
N GLN A 69 9.93 8.58 0.48
CA GLN A 69 8.77 9.46 0.37
C GLN A 69 7.87 9.37 1.62
N VAL A 70 7.77 8.18 2.23
CA VAL A 70 7.03 7.97 3.46
C VAL A 70 7.73 8.68 4.62
N SER A 71 6.97 9.48 5.37
CA SER A 71 7.43 10.16 6.58
C SER A 71 6.49 9.85 7.75
N LEU A 72 7.06 9.72 8.95
CA LEU A 72 6.28 9.64 10.20
C LEU A 72 5.98 11.03 10.79
N PHE A 73 6.55 12.09 10.21
CA PHE A 73 6.48 13.46 10.73
C PHE A 73 6.09 14.47 9.66
N GLY A 74 5.65 15.65 10.10
CA GLY A 74 5.27 16.76 9.23
C GLY A 74 3.88 16.59 8.60
N GLU A 75 3.56 17.48 7.66
CA GLU A 75 2.25 17.55 7.00
C GLU A 75 1.89 16.27 6.23
N ASN A 76 2.90 15.60 5.66
CA ASN A 76 2.75 14.35 4.92
C ASN A 76 2.99 13.11 5.78
N SER A 77 2.82 13.22 7.11
CA SER A 77 2.94 12.07 7.99
C SER A 77 1.93 10.98 7.60
N VAL A 78 2.38 9.72 7.70
CA VAL A 78 1.53 8.54 7.54
C VAL A 78 0.90 8.07 8.86
N ILE A 79 1.26 8.68 10.00
CA ILE A 79 0.61 8.38 11.29
C ILE A 79 -0.88 8.71 11.19
N GLY A 80 -1.73 7.78 11.65
CA GLY A 80 -3.19 7.90 11.58
C GLY A 80 -3.80 7.53 10.22
N ARG A 81 -2.98 7.11 9.25
CA ARG A 81 -3.43 6.52 7.97
C ARG A 81 -3.54 5.00 8.09
N ALA A 82 -3.92 4.30 7.02
CA ALA A 82 -4.00 2.84 7.03
C ALA A 82 -3.01 2.21 6.06
N VAL A 83 -2.31 1.16 6.50
CA VAL A 83 -1.65 0.21 5.58
C VAL A 83 -2.70 -0.76 5.07
N VAL A 84 -2.60 -1.14 3.80
CA VAL A 84 -3.44 -2.14 3.14
C VAL A 84 -2.55 -3.11 2.39
N VAL A 85 -2.79 -4.42 2.58
CA VAL A 85 -2.30 -5.46 1.67
C VAL A 85 -3.44 -5.89 0.77
N HIS A 86 -3.12 -6.13 -0.50
CA HIS A 86 -4.08 -6.41 -1.57
C HIS A 86 -4.11 -7.89 -1.96
N ALA A 87 -5.18 -8.30 -2.65
CA ALA A 87 -5.40 -9.67 -3.09
C ALA A 87 -4.46 -10.05 -4.24
N ASP A 88 -4.16 -9.11 -5.14
CA ASP A 88 -3.42 -9.35 -6.37
C ASP A 88 -2.09 -8.58 -6.40
N GLU A 89 -1.26 -8.89 -7.39
CA GLU A 89 0.00 -8.18 -7.66
C GLU A 89 -0.29 -6.74 -8.08
N ASP A 90 0.46 -5.80 -7.51
CA ASP A 90 0.54 -4.43 -7.99
C ASP A 90 1.42 -4.38 -9.26
N ASP A 91 0.84 -3.92 -10.37
CA ASP A 91 1.46 -3.75 -11.68
C ASP A 91 2.41 -2.55 -11.79
N LEU A 92 2.54 -1.76 -10.72
CA LEU A 92 3.43 -0.62 -10.56
C LEU A 92 3.14 0.52 -11.55
N GLY A 93 1.90 0.64 -12.03
CA GLY A 93 1.47 1.58 -13.04
C GLY A 93 1.81 1.15 -14.47
N LYS A 94 2.26 -0.10 -14.68
CA LYS A 94 2.85 -0.57 -15.95
C LYS A 94 2.04 -1.69 -16.62
N GLY A 95 0.92 -2.11 -16.03
CA GLY A 95 0.11 -3.21 -16.55
C GLY A 95 -0.77 -2.87 -17.75
N GLY A 96 -1.07 -1.59 -18.00
CA GLY A 96 -1.91 -1.14 -19.11
C GLY A 96 -3.42 -1.32 -18.87
N HIS A 97 -3.83 -1.58 -17.63
CA HIS A 97 -5.22 -1.55 -17.20
C HIS A 97 -5.69 -0.11 -17.01
N SER A 98 -7.01 0.12 -17.09
CA SER A 98 -7.59 1.47 -16.91
C SER A 98 -7.30 2.10 -15.54
N ASP A 99 -7.00 1.26 -14.55
CA ASP A 99 -6.71 1.60 -13.16
C ASP A 99 -5.24 1.33 -12.76
N SER A 100 -4.36 0.98 -13.71
CA SER A 100 -2.91 0.82 -13.43
C SER A 100 -2.34 2.11 -12.83
N LEU A 101 -2.61 3.25 -13.45
CA LEU A 101 -2.10 4.56 -12.98
C LEU A 101 -2.83 5.11 -11.74
N THR A 102 -3.80 4.38 -11.18
CA THR A 102 -4.53 4.80 -9.97
C THR A 102 -4.36 3.85 -8.79
N THR A 103 -4.29 2.55 -9.04
CA THR A 103 -4.30 1.50 -7.98
C THR A 103 -3.32 0.37 -8.24
N GLY A 104 -2.58 0.41 -9.35
CA GLY A 104 -1.68 -0.69 -9.73
C GLY A 104 -2.41 -1.97 -10.12
N HIS A 105 -3.73 -1.91 -10.33
CA HIS A 105 -4.58 -3.07 -10.60
C HIS A 105 -4.47 -4.20 -9.55
N ALA A 106 -4.14 -3.87 -8.30
CA ALA A 106 -3.89 -4.85 -7.23
C ALA A 106 -5.17 -5.51 -6.65
N GLY A 107 -6.35 -5.17 -7.17
CA GLY A 107 -7.61 -5.82 -6.80
C GLY A 107 -8.05 -5.58 -5.35
N GLY A 108 -8.64 -6.61 -4.75
CA GLY A 108 -9.32 -6.53 -3.45
C GLY A 108 -8.39 -6.21 -2.27
N ARG A 109 -8.95 -5.68 -1.18
CA ARG A 109 -8.19 -5.35 0.05
C ARG A 109 -8.38 -6.47 1.09
N ILE A 110 -7.33 -7.25 1.34
CA ILE A 110 -7.45 -8.47 2.16
C ILE A 110 -7.22 -8.23 3.65
N ALA A 111 -6.36 -7.26 4.00
CA ALA A 111 -6.15 -6.83 5.37
C ALA A 111 -5.65 -5.39 5.40
N CYS A 112 -5.93 -4.72 6.52
CA CYS A 112 -5.52 -3.35 6.74
C CYS A 112 -5.37 -3.04 8.22
N GLY A 113 -4.63 -1.99 8.53
CA GLY A 113 -4.41 -1.55 9.91
C GLY A 113 -4.01 -0.08 9.97
N ILE A 114 -4.49 0.62 10.99
CA ILE A 114 -4.14 2.03 11.22
C ILE A 114 -2.69 2.11 11.70
N ILE A 115 -1.92 3.01 11.11
CA ILE A 115 -0.55 3.32 11.50
C ILE A 115 -0.60 4.14 12.80
N GLY A 116 -0.34 3.47 13.93
CA GLY A 116 -0.24 4.10 15.25
C GLY A 116 1.19 4.46 15.62
N VAL A 117 1.32 5.30 16.65
CA VAL A 117 2.61 5.52 17.32
C VAL A 117 2.91 4.30 18.20
N GLY A 118 4.07 3.69 18.01
CA GLY A 118 4.55 2.57 18.82
C GLY A 118 5.72 2.96 19.72
N ASN A 119 5.85 2.29 20.85
CA ASN A 119 7.06 2.30 21.68
C ASN A 119 7.78 0.96 21.47
N PHE A 120 9.11 1.01 21.36
CA PHE A 120 9.97 -0.17 21.27
C PHE A 120 10.59 -0.50 22.62
#